data_AF-L1MAF6-F1
#
_entry.id   AF-L1MAF6-F1
#
_cell.length_a   1.000
_cell.length_b   1.000
_cell.length_c   1.000
_cell.angle_alpha   90.00
_cell.angle_beta   90.00
_cell.angle_gamma   90.00
#
_symmetry.space_group_name_H-M   'P 1'
#
loop_
_entity.id
_entity.type
_entity.pdbx_description
1 polymer ?
#
loop_
_entity_poly.entity_id
_entity_poly.type
_entity_poly.pdbx_seq_one_letter_code
_entity_poly.pdbx_strand_id
1 'polypeptide(L)'
;MKPWRSWGEQLQLFKDRGLILSSGDDCLKFLKQVGYYRFSGYCRYFQKSPEDGVNEFISGVTFDQIFEIYSLDQRLHQFLMGPIS
;
A
#
# COMPACT_ATOMS: atom_id res chain seq x y z
N MET A 1 23.66 -4.55 -0.62
CA MET A 1 22.41 -4.89 0.13
C MET A 1 21.61 -3.61 0.34
N LYS A 2 20.32 -3.57 -0.01
CA LYS A 2 19.48 -2.43 0.38
C LYS A 2 19.25 -2.51 1.90
N PRO A 3 19.50 -1.45 2.68
CA PRO A 3 19.30 -1.47 4.12
C PRO A 3 17.82 -1.69 4.46
N TRP A 4 17.56 -2.40 5.55
CA TRP A 4 16.20 -2.52 6.09
C TRP A 4 15.73 -1.14 6.52
N ARG A 5 14.64 -0.66 5.94
CA ARG A 5 14.01 0.59 6.34
C ARG A 5 13.04 0.31 7.47
N SER A 6 13.15 1.09 8.54
CA SER A 6 12.16 1.14 9.61
C SER A 6 10.77 1.45 9.07
N TRP A 7 9.74 1.09 9.83
CA TRP A 7 8.34 1.37 9.47
C TRP A 7 8.09 2.87 9.25
N GLY A 8 8.74 3.74 10.02
CA GLY A 8 8.67 5.18 9.83
C GLY A 8 9.28 5.64 8.50
N GLU A 9 10.45 5.11 8.11
CA GLU A 9 11.07 5.41 6.82
C GLU A 9 10.25 4.89 5.63
N GLN A 10 9.57 3.75 5.80
CA GLN A 10 8.64 3.23 4.79
C GLN A 10 7.42 4.14 4.62
N LEU A 11 6.88 4.66 5.71
CA LEU A 11 5.78 5.62 5.69
C LEU A 11 6.20 6.93 5.03
N GLN A 12 7.41 7.41 5.35
CA GLN A 12 7.97 8.62 4.76
C GLN A 12 8.15 8.46 3.25
N LEU A 13 8.61 7.30 2.78
CA LEU A 13 8.74 7.01 1.35
C LEU A 13 7.42 7.15 0.60
N PHE A 14 6.28 6.77 1.20
CA PHE A 14 4.98 6.95 0.58
C PHE A 14 4.61 8.43 0.48
N LYS A 15 4.83 9.21 1.55
CA LYS A 15 4.62 10.68 1.53
C LYS A 15 5.49 11.37 0.48
N ASP A 16 6.79 11.04 0.44
CA ASP A 16 7.75 11.63 -0.49
C ASP A 16 7.39 11.38 -1.96
N ARG A 17 6.69 10.27 -2.22
CA ARG A 17 6.19 9.89 -3.56
C ARG A 17 4.84 10.52 -3.89
N GLY A 18 4.25 11.31 -2.99
CA GLY A 18 2.99 12.01 -3.19
C GLY A 18 1.75 11.26 -2.71
N LEU A 19 1.87 10.19 -1.91
CA LEU A 19 0.70 9.55 -1.32
C LEU A 19 0.14 10.40 -0.19
N ILE A 20 -1.15 10.72 -0.25
CA ILE A 20 -1.85 11.42 0.81
C ILE A 20 -2.20 10.42 1.90
N LEU A 21 -1.62 10.59 3.08
CA LEU A 21 -1.90 9.74 4.25
C LEU A 21 -2.97 10.39 5.12
N SER A 22 -4.01 9.63 5.45
CA SER A 22 -5.15 10.08 6.26
C SER A 22 -4.75 10.27 7.73
N SER A 23 -4.02 9.31 8.29
CA SER A 23 -3.45 9.35 9.65
C SER A 23 -2.13 8.59 9.65
N GLY A 24 -1.02 9.28 9.95
CA GLY A 24 0.30 8.66 9.94
C GLY A 24 0.41 7.45 10.88
N ASP A 25 -0.21 7.52 12.05
CA ASP A 25 -0.20 6.45 13.05
C ASP A 25 -1.02 5.23 12.62
N ASP A 26 -2.17 5.44 11.98
CA ASP A 26 -3.02 4.33 11.54
C ASP A 26 -2.45 3.67 10.29
N CYS A 27 -1.91 4.45 9.36
CA CYS A 27 -1.12 3.92 8.24
C CYS A 27 0.09 3.11 8.75
N LEU A 28 0.77 3.56 9.80
CA LEU A 28 1.90 2.84 10.40
C LEU A 28 1.47 1.53 11.05
N LYS A 29 0.39 1.53 11.82
CA LYS A 29 -0.19 0.30 12.42
C LYS A 29 -0.56 -0.70 11.34
N PHE A 30 -1.21 -0.25 10.28
CA PHE A 30 -1.54 -1.08 9.12
C PHE A 30 -0.29 -1.67 8.46
N LEU A 31 0.73 -0.85 8.18
CA LEU A 31 1.95 -1.32 7.52
C LEU A 31 2.70 -2.36 8.36
N LYS A 32 2.65 -2.26 9.70
CA LYS A 32 3.20 -3.28 10.60
C LYS A 32 2.46 -4.62 10.51
N GLN A 33 1.15 -4.61 10.24
CA GLN A 33 0.33 -5.83 10.14
C GLN A 33 0.44 -6.47 8.75
N VAL A 34 0.32 -5.67 7.69
CA VAL A 34 0.24 -6.16 6.30
C VAL A 34 1.61 -6.31 5.65
N GLY A 35 2.57 -5.47 6.06
CA GLY A 35 3.91 -5.40 5.49
C GLY A 35 3.98 -4.49 4.26
N TYR A 36 5.06 -3.71 4.17
CA TYR A 36 5.31 -2.77 3.08
C TYR A 36 5.27 -3.41 1.69
N TYR A 37 5.90 -4.57 1.50
CA TYR A 37 5.99 -5.19 0.18
C TYR A 37 4.61 -5.61 -0.36
N ARG A 38 3.76 -6.20 0.49
CA ARG A 38 2.40 -6.58 0.12
C ARG A 38 1.59 -5.35 -0.28
N PHE A 39 1.58 -4.31 0.57
CA PHE A 39 0.86 -3.09 0.26
C PHE A 39 1.40 -2.36 -0.97
N SER A 40 2.72 -2.34 -1.17
CA SER A 40 3.36 -1.71 -2.32
C SER A 40 2.99 -2.36 -3.66
N GLY A 41 2.54 -3.62 -3.65
CA GLY A 41 2.00 -4.28 -4.84
C GLY A 41 0.74 -3.57 -5.35
N TYR A 42 -0.18 -3.23 -4.44
CA TYR A 42 -1.41 -2.49 -4.79
C TYR A 42 -1.11 -1.02 -5.15
N CYS A 43 -0.06 -0.43 -4.59
CA CYS A 43 0.35 0.93 -4.92
C CYS A 43 0.69 1.12 -6.41
N ARG A 44 1.16 0.07 -7.10
CA ARG A 44 1.57 0.16 -8.51
C ARG A 44 0.46 0.65 -9.43
N TYR A 45 -0.79 0.30 -9.16
CA TYR A 45 -1.94 0.74 -9.96
C TYR A 45 -2.23 2.24 -9.86
N PHE A 46 -1.59 2.93 -8.91
CA PHE A 46 -1.77 4.35 -8.66
C PHE A 46 -0.49 5.16 -8.88
N GLN A 47 0.55 4.53 -9.42
CA GLN A 47 1.79 5.20 -9.78
C GLN A 47 1.74 5.69 -11.23
N LYS A 48 2.43 6.78 -11.53
CA LYS A 48 2.39 7.42 -12.86
C LYS A 48 2.90 6.52 -13.99
N SER A 49 4.05 5.88 -13.79
CA SER A 49 4.70 5.00 -14.77
C SER A 49 5.58 3.95 -14.07
N PRO A 50 4.97 2.99 -13.32
CA PRO A 50 5.72 1.99 -12.56
C PRO A 50 6.59 1.07 -13.44
N GLU A 51 6.22 0.85 -14.70
CA GLU A 51 6.99 0.11 -15.71
C GLU A 51 8.34 0.79 -16.04
N ASP A 52 8.38 2.12 -16.01
CA ASP A 52 9.58 2.93 -16.24
C ASP A 52 10.38 3.18 -14.95
N GLY A 53 9.97 2.55 -13.84
CA GLY A 53 10.57 2.74 -12.52
C GLY A 53 10.14 4.03 -11.81
N VAL A 54 9.18 4.78 -12.36
CA VAL A 54 8.62 5.97 -11.72
C VAL A 54 7.68 5.54 -10.61
N ASN A 55 8.07 5.82 -9.38
CA ASN A 55 7.33 5.40 -8.18
C ASN A 55 6.42 6.48 -7.59
N GLU A 56 6.33 7.64 -8.24
CA GLU A 56 5.43 8.73 -7.83
C GLU A 56 3.98 8.34 -8.04
N PHE A 57 3.15 8.71 -7.07
CA PHE A 57 1.71 8.52 -7.17
C PHE A 57 1.08 9.55 -8.12
N ILE A 58 -0.04 9.16 -8.71
CA ILE A 58 -0.92 10.09 -9.41
C ILE A 58 -1.43 11.13 -8.40
N SER A 59 -1.62 12.38 -8.85
CA SER A 59 -2.05 13.47 -7.97
C SER A 59 -3.39 13.14 -7.31
N GLY A 60 -3.50 13.41 -6.00
CA GLY A 60 -4.72 13.22 -5.23
C GLY A 60 -4.97 11.79 -4.75
N VAL A 61 -4.07 10.83 -5.03
CA VAL A 61 -4.20 9.46 -4.52
C VAL A 61 -4.00 9.46 -3.00
N THR A 62 -4.94 8.82 -2.31
CA THR A 62 -4.94 8.65 -0.86
C THR A 62 -4.61 7.22 -0.48
N PHE A 63 -4.09 7.05 0.73
CA PHE A 63 -3.88 5.73 1.33
C PHE A 63 -5.17 4.90 1.40
N ASP A 64 -6.29 5.55 1.75
CA ASP A 64 -7.58 4.87 1.94
C ASP A 64 -8.10 4.25 0.64
N GLN A 65 -7.92 4.92 -0.49
CA GLN A 65 -8.29 4.37 -1.80
C GLN A 65 -7.55 3.06 -2.11
N ILE A 66 -6.25 3.00 -1.80
CA ILE A 66 -5.43 1.80 -2.01
C ILE A 66 -5.82 0.72 -0.99
N PHE A 67 -6.09 1.12 0.25
CA PHE A 67 -6.56 0.24 1.32
C PHE A 67 -7.90 -0.42 1.00
N GLU A 68 -8.84 0.29 0.37
CA GLU A 68 -10.12 -0.28 -0.04
C GLU A 68 -9.94 -1.42 -1.04
N ILE A 69 -9.06 -1.26 -2.03
CA ILE A 69 -8.74 -2.32 -3.01
C ILE A 69 -8.09 -3.51 -2.30
N TYR A 70 -7.12 -3.27 -1.42
CA TYR A 70 -6.52 -4.33 -0.61
C TYR A 70 -7.59 -5.08 0.20
N SER A 71 -8.48 -4.37 0.89
CA SER A 71 -9.54 -4.95 1.73
C SER A 71 -10.54 -5.75 0.90
N LEU A 72 -10.89 -5.28 -0.29
CA LEU A 72 -11.73 -6.03 -1.24
C LEU A 72 -11.08 -7.33 -1.65
N ASP A 73 -9.80 -7.30 -2.03
CA ASP A 73 -9.05 -8.50 -2.43
C ASP A 73 -8.93 -9.51 -1.28
N GLN A 74 -8.69 -9.06 -0.05
CA GLN A 74 -8.68 -9.95 1.12
C GLN A 74 -10.05 -10.59 1.37
N ARG A 75 -11.15 -9.83 1.23
CA ARG A 75 -12.51 -10.38 1.36
C ARG A 75 -12.83 -11.38 0.24
N LEU A 76 -12.41 -11.09 -0.99
CA LEU A 76 -12.57 -11.99 -2.12
C LEU A 76 -11.77 -13.29 -1.92
N HIS A 77 -10.51 -13.19 -1.50
CA HIS A 77 -9.69 -14.34 -1.18
C HIS A 77 -10.33 -15.20 -0.09
N GLN A 78 -10.82 -14.59 0.99
CA GLN A 78 -11.52 -15.29 2.06
C GLN A 78 -12.80 -15.99 1.58
N PHE A 79 -13.53 -15.37 0.65
CA PHE A 79 -14.71 -15.97 0.04
C PHE A 79 -14.35 -17.18 -0.83
N LEU A 80 -13.33 -17.06 -1.69
CA LEU A 80 -12.89 -18.13 -2.59
C LEU A 80 -12.20 -19.29 -1.87
N MET A 81 -11.51 -19.02 -0.76
CA MET A 81 -10.82 -20.02 0.07
C MET A 81 -11.69 -20.55 1.21
N GLY A 82 -12.94 -20.09 1.32
CA GLY A 82 -13.91 -20.64 2.24
C GLY A 82 -14.26 -22.09 1.86
N PRO A 83 -14.75 -22.91 2.81
CA PRO A 83 -15.27 -24.22 2.46
C PRO A 83 -16.37 -24.06 1.41
N ILE A 84 -16.28 -24.86 0.34
CA ILE A 84 -17.35 -24.99 -0.64
C ILE A 84 -18.53 -25.60 0.12
N SER A 85 -19.54 -24.79 0.45
CA SER A 85 -20.81 -25.28 1.01
C SER A 85 -21.55 -26.16 0.02
#